data_AF-A0ABD0B2Y0-F1
#
_entry.id   AF-A0ABD0B2Y0-F1
#
_cell.length_a   1.000
_cell.length_b   1.000
_cell.length_c   1.000
_cell.angle_alpha   90.00
_cell.angle_beta   90.00
_cell.angle_gamma   90.00
#
_symmetry.space_group_name_H-M   'P 1'
#
loop_
_entity.id
_entity.type
_entity.pdbx_description
1 polymer ?
#
loop_
_entity_poly.entity_id
_entity_poly.type
_entity_poly.pdbx_seq_one_letter_code
_entity_poly.pdbx_strand_id
1 'polypeptide(L)'
;MMEKKNEVIEGNEQEAPFHLLPQEEQQCILDANQKKVREAPTLHEWDIRVPAAFAWLGILFLIGIPTLIGSAMIWNESSNGWVFIIVGAIMLPYLRYLVMADKEYHYRLTTEGIVVTYQDAIPEAAYTIVRGLAWLAIAICVMAVSVLGPLALVGAGGMALLAIFFTDFKREVSEHETMFKKDWIYTLFISNKKKAVRFESTPFKISHSDNLYCKSEDFEKIVELIKGQIRCAEIKHIKGHPMT
;
A
#
# COMPACT_ATOMS: atom_id res chain seq x y z
N MET A 1 11.69 -21.64 -56.81
CA MET A 1 11.03 -21.88 -55.51
C MET A 1 12.10 -22.50 -54.62
N MET A 2 12.85 -21.64 -53.91
CA MET A 2 14.05 -22.01 -53.16
C MET A 2 13.82 -21.74 -51.68
N GLU A 3 14.00 -22.82 -50.93
CA GLU A 3 14.25 -22.89 -49.50
C GLU A 3 15.30 -21.87 -49.04
N LYS A 4 15.02 -21.13 -47.97
CA LYS A 4 16.06 -20.44 -47.20
C LYS A 4 15.79 -20.60 -45.71
N LYS A 5 16.53 -21.56 -45.14
CA LYS A 5 16.77 -21.80 -43.72
C LYS A 5 17.77 -20.75 -43.20
N ASN A 6 17.76 -20.54 -41.87
CA ASN A 6 18.63 -19.69 -41.04
C ASN A 6 18.18 -18.20 -41.01
N GLU A 7 18.11 -17.52 -39.87
CA GLU A 7 18.94 -17.58 -38.67
C GLU A 7 18.12 -17.35 -37.39
N VAL A 8 18.45 -18.13 -36.36
CA VAL A 8 18.30 -17.77 -34.96
C VAL A 8 18.99 -16.42 -34.76
N ILE A 9 18.22 -15.37 -34.47
CA ILE A 9 18.77 -14.11 -33.99
C ILE A 9 19.09 -14.35 -32.51
N GLU A 10 20.23 -15.00 -32.25
CA GLU A 10 21.03 -14.77 -31.06
C GLU A 10 21.55 -13.33 -31.15
N GLY A 11 20.64 -12.39 -30.86
CA GLY A 11 20.93 -10.98 -30.73
C GLY A 11 21.59 -10.76 -29.39
N ASN A 12 22.92 -10.79 -29.39
CA ASN A 12 23.77 -10.14 -28.42
C ASN A 12 23.40 -8.63 -28.35
N GLU A 13 22.34 -8.30 -27.61
CA GLU A 13 21.98 -6.91 -27.32
C GLU A 13 22.73 -6.49 -26.07
N GLN A 14 23.81 -5.73 -26.27
CA GLN A 14 24.29 -4.76 -25.30
C GLN A 14 23.08 -4.03 -24.73
N GLU A 15 22.77 -4.31 -23.46
CA GLU A 15 21.77 -3.56 -22.69
C GLU A 15 22.18 -2.09 -22.71
N ALA A 16 21.62 -1.31 -23.64
CA ALA A 16 21.45 0.11 -23.40
C ALA A 16 20.75 0.20 -22.04
N PRO A 17 21.34 0.87 -21.03
CA PRO A 17 20.71 0.99 -19.73
C PRO A 17 19.27 1.42 -19.93
N PHE A 18 18.31 0.70 -19.36
CA PHE A 18 16.87 0.96 -19.51
C PHE A 18 16.52 2.46 -19.40
N HIS A 19 17.27 3.19 -18.57
CA HIS A 19 17.20 4.64 -18.36
C HIS A 19 17.55 5.54 -19.57
N LEU A 20 18.21 5.02 -20.60
CA LEU A 20 18.54 5.75 -21.84
C LEU A 20 17.45 5.64 -22.91
N LEU A 21 16.47 4.75 -22.71
CA LEU A 21 15.35 4.60 -23.63
C LEU A 21 14.38 5.78 -23.49
N PRO A 22 13.71 6.19 -24.59
CA PRO A 22 12.59 7.12 -24.52
C PRO A 22 11.51 6.65 -23.54
N GLN A 23 10.89 7.60 -22.82
CA GLN A 23 9.92 7.29 -21.77
C GLN A 23 8.72 6.45 -22.26
N GLU A 24 8.29 6.66 -23.51
CA GLU A 24 7.20 5.87 -24.12
C GLU A 24 7.61 4.40 -24.35
N GLU A 25 8.85 4.14 -24.76
CA GLU A 25 9.35 2.78 -24.96
C GLU A 25 9.52 2.05 -23.61
N GLN A 26 9.97 2.77 -22.58
CA GLN A 26 10.05 2.23 -21.22
C GLN A 26 8.68 1.81 -20.69
N GLN A 27 7.66 2.64 -20.91
CA GLN A 27 6.27 2.33 -20.53
C GLN A 27 5.73 1.15 -21.33
N CYS A 28 5.95 1.10 -22.64
CA CYS A 28 5.54 -0.02 -23.48
C CYS A 28 6.15 -1.35 -23.02
N ILE A 29 7.44 -1.35 -22.67
CA ILE A 29 8.13 -2.54 -22.14
C ILE A 29 7.57 -2.94 -20.78
N LEU A 30 7.29 -1.97 -19.90
CA LEU A 30 6.72 -2.24 -18.58
C LEU A 30 5.32 -2.85 -18.70
N ASP A 31 4.44 -2.26 -19.51
CA ASP A 31 3.08 -2.73 -19.76
C ASP A 31 3.08 -4.12 -20.39
N ALA A 32 3.98 -4.38 -21.35
CA ALA A 32 4.13 -5.69 -21.96
C ALA A 32 4.60 -6.75 -20.95
N ASN A 33 5.50 -6.41 -20.04
CA ASN A 33 5.95 -7.31 -18.98
C ASN A 33 4.85 -7.58 -17.95
N GLN A 34 4.10 -6.56 -17.55
CA GLN A 34 2.94 -6.70 -16.67
C GLN A 34 1.88 -7.61 -17.29
N LYS A 35 1.54 -7.37 -18.56
CA LYS A 35 0.60 -8.22 -19.30
C LYS A 35 1.04 -9.69 -19.31
N LYS A 36 2.32 -9.98 -19.53
CA LYS A 36 2.86 -11.35 -19.48
C LYS A 36 2.68 -12.01 -18.12
N VAL A 37 2.90 -11.28 -17.02
CA VAL A 37 2.72 -11.81 -15.66
C VAL A 37 1.23 -12.06 -15.37
N ARG A 38 0.32 -11.18 -15.82
CA ARG A 38 -1.13 -11.36 -15.62
C ARG A 38 -1.72 -12.55 -16.37
N GLU A 39 -1.27 -12.74 -17.61
CA GLU A 39 -1.74 -13.82 -18.50
C GLU A 39 -1.10 -15.17 -18.18
N ALA A 40 -0.01 -15.17 -17.39
CA ALA A 40 0.67 -16.40 -17.00
C ALA A 40 -0.23 -17.31 -16.12
N PRO A 41 -0.07 -18.64 -16.23
CA PRO A 41 -0.76 -19.60 -15.38
C PRO A 41 -0.53 -19.33 -13.90
N THR A 42 -1.62 -19.35 -13.14
CA THR A 42 -1.64 -19.15 -11.69
C THR A 42 -1.19 -20.41 -10.98
N LEU A 43 -0.12 -20.33 -10.22
CA LEU A 43 0.39 -21.43 -9.41
C LEU A 43 -0.32 -21.48 -8.06
N HIS A 44 -0.46 -20.33 -7.40
CA HIS A 44 -1.09 -20.24 -6.10
C HIS A 44 -1.60 -18.82 -5.82
N GLU A 45 -2.74 -18.73 -5.14
CA GLU A 45 -3.37 -17.47 -4.76
C GLU A 45 -3.72 -17.51 -3.27
N TRP A 46 -3.47 -16.41 -2.57
CA TRP A 46 -3.81 -16.29 -1.15
C TRP A 46 -4.10 -14.85 -0.74
N ASP A 47 -5.04 -14.71 0.18
CA ASP A 47 -5.40 -13.45 0.81
C ASP A 47 -4.78 -13.33 2.20
N ILE A 48 -4.19 -12.18 2.51
CA ILE A 48 -3.70 -11.88 3.85
C ILE A 48 -4.03 -10.45 4.24
N ARG A 49 -4.59 -10.32 5.44
CA ARG A 49 -4.80 -9.02 6.08
C ARG A 49 -3.56 -8.67 6.89
N VAL A 50 -2.86 -7.63 6.48
CA VAL A 50 -1.68 -7.12 7.17
C VAL A 50 -2.10 -5.87 7.96
N PRO A 51 -2.01 -5.90 9.31
CA PRO A 51 -2.32 -4.73 10.11
C PRO A 51 -1.30 -3.63 9.84
N ALA A 52 -1.75 -2.39 9.82
CA ALA A 52 -0.86 -1.24 9.67
C ALA A 52 0.16 -1.21 10.81
N ALA A 53 1.44 -1.40 10.48
CA ALA A 53 2.51 -1.36 11.46
C ALA A 53 2.57 0.03 12.11
N PHE A 54 2.82 0.07 13.42
CA PHE A 54 2.92 1.32 14.20
C PHE A 54 1.64 2.16 14.29
N ALA A 55 0.49 1.68 13.79
CA ALA A 55 -0.78 2.43 13.81
C ALA A 55 -1.12 2.94 15.22
N TRP A 56 -1.10 2.07 16.22
CA TRP A 56 -1.41 2.43 17.61
C TRP A 56 -0.40 3.41 18.23
N LEU A 57 0.88 3.29 17.88
CA LEU A 57 1.92 4.20 18.38
C LEU A 57 1.76 5.60 17.77
N GLY A 58 1.49 5.67 16.46
CA GLY A 58 1.18 6.94 15.78
C GLY A 58 -0.08 7.59 16.35
N ILE A 59 -1.14 6.81 16.59
CA ILE A 59 -2.38 7.29 17.21
C ILE A 59 -2.13 7.81 18.63
N LEU A 60 -1.35 7.09 19.43
CA LEU A 60 -1.02 7.50 20.79
C LEU A 60 -0.25 8.83 20.80
N PHE A 61 0.67 9.03 19.86
CA PHE A 61 1.39 10.29 19.75
C PHE A 61 0.48 11.44 19.30
N LEU A 62 -0.30 11.24 18.23
CA LEU A 62 -1.12 12.30 17.63
C LEU A 62 -2.37 12.67 18.43
N ILE A 63 -2.97 11.70 19.14
CA ILE A 63 -4.22 11.91 19.89
C ILE A 63 -4.01 11.78 21.39
N GLY A 64 -3.19 10.84 21.84
CA GLY A 64 -2.93 10.63 23.26
C GLY A 64 -2.31 11.86 23.93
N ILE A 65 -1.36 12.54 23.28
CA ILE A 65 -0.73 13.74 23.85
C ILE A 65 -1.73 14.91 23.95
N PRO A 66 -2.47 15.29 22.89
CA PRO A 66 -3.46 16.37 22.99
C PRO A 66 -4.61 16.08 23.95
N THR A 67 -5.06 14.82 24.05
CA THR A 67 -6.13 14.45 25.00
C THR A 67 -5.64 14.52 26.45
N LEU A 68 -4.38 14.15 26.73
CA LEU A 68 -3.76 14.36 28.04
C LEU A 68 -3.68 15.84 28.40
N ILE A 69 -3.24 16.69 27.46
CA ILE A 69 -3.21 18.16 27.66
C ILE A 69 -4.63 18.68 27.94
N GLY A 70 -5.62 18.25 27.15
CA GLY A 70 -7.02 18.60 27.36
C GLY A 70 -7.53 18.20 28.75
N SER A 71 -7.16 17.01 29.22
CA SER A 71 -7.53 16.53 30.56
C SER A 71 -6.90 17.35 31.69
N ALA A 72 -5.63 17.75 31.54
CA ALA A 72 -4.96 18.62 32.50
C ALA A 72 -5.57 20.03 32.52
N MET A 73 -6.01 20.54 31.37
CA MET A 73 -6.73 21.81 31.29
C MET A 73 -8.09 21.75 31.99
N ILE A 74 -8.84 20.66 31.84
CA ILE A 74 -10.11 20.45 32.57
C ILE A 74 -9.86 20.38 34.07
N TRP A 75 -8.79 19.70 34.50
CA TRP A 75 -8.39 19.65 35.90
C TRP A 75 -8.06 21.04 36.48
N ASN A 76 -7.52 21.92 35.64
CA ASN A 76 -7.27 23.33 35.97
C ASN A 76 -8.48 24.25 35.70
N GLU A 77 -9.69 23.70 35.73
CA GLU A 77 -10.99 24.39 35.54
C GLU A 77 -11.12 25.15 34.20
N SER A 78 -10.31 24.82 33.20
CA SER A 78 -10.40 25.40 31.87
C SER A 78 -11.37 24.61 30.99
N SER A 79 -12.48 25.25 30.60
CA SER A 79 -13.48 24.67 29.70
C SER A 79 -12.93 24.33 28.30
N ASN A 80 -11.84 24.98 27.88
CA ASN A 80 -11.19 24.72 26.59
C ASN A 80 -10.63 23.31 26.46
N GLY A 81 -10.39 22.61 27.57
CA GLY A 81 -9.92 21.23 27.54
C GLY A 81 -10.91 20.26 26.86
N TRP A 82 -12.22 20.55 26.92
CA TRP A 82 -13.25 19.77 26.23
C TRP A 82 -13.08 19.75 24.71
N VAL A 83 -12.57 20.83 24.11
CA VAL A 83 -12.33 20.89 22.66
C VAL A 83 -11.33 19.82 22.24
N PHE A 84 -10.24 19.65 22.99
CA PHE A 84 -9.23 18.63 22.72
C PHE A 84 -9.77 17.21 22.88
N ILE A 85 -10.66 16.98 23.85
CA ILE A 85 -11.31 15.68 24.06
C ILE A 85 -12.25 15.34 22.89
N ILE A 86 -13.10 16.29 22.49
CA ILE A 86 -14.06 16.09 21.39
C ILE A 86 -13.32 15.88 20.05
N VAL A 87 -12.33 16.72 19.76
CA VAL A 87 -11.51 16.57 18.54
C VAL A 87 -10.76 15.24 18.56
N GLY A 88 -10.18 14.84 19.69
CA GLY A 88 -9.53 13.55 19.84
C GLY A 88 -10.48 12.37 19.61
N ALA A 89 -11.71 12.44 20.15
CA ALA A 89 -12.72 11.41 19.98
C ALA A 89 -13.18 11.25 18.52
N ILE A 90 -13.25 12.34 17.75
CA ILE A 90 -13.60 12.31 16.31
C ILE A 90 -12.40 11.86 15.47
N MET A 91 -11.18 12.32 15.79
CA MET A 91 -9.97 12.00 15.03
C MET A 91 -9.47 10.58 15.26
N LEU A 92 -9.79 9.94 16.39
CA LEU A 92 -9.36 8.58 16.72
C LEU A 92 -9.87 7.54 15.70
N PRO A 93 -11.17 7.42 15.43
CA PRO A 93 -11.66 6.50 14.41
C PRO A 93 -11.17 6.90 13.02
N TYR A 94 -11.04 8.21 12.74
CA TYR A 94 -10.50 8.68 11.46
C TYR A 94 -9.06 8.18 11.23
N LEU A 95 -8.15 8.39 12.18
CA LEU A 95 -6.77 7.95 12.07
C LEU A 95 -6.66 6.42 12.03
N ARG A 96 -7.47 5.70 12.82
CA ARG A 96 -7.39 4.24 12.89
C ARG A 96 -7.94 3.54 11.65
N TYR A 97 -9.06 4.02 11.12
CA TYR A 97 -9.81 3.30 10.08
C TYR A 97 -9.65 3.88 8.68
N LEU A 98 -9.28 5.15 8.53
CA LEU A 98 -9.01 5.75 7.22
C LEU A 98 -7.53 5.91 6.94
N VAL A 99 -6.76 6.47 7.88
CA VAL A 99 -5.34 6.80 7.63
C VAL A 99 -4.44 5.58 7.84
N MET A 100 -4.68 4.84 8.92
CA MET A 100 -3.91 3.65 9.30
C MET A 100 -4.77 2.39 9.19
N ALA A 101 -5.60 2.34 8.14
CA ALA A 101 -6.41 1.18 7.82
C ALA A 101 -5.52 -0.05 7.64
N ASP A 102 -6.02 -1.21 8.06
CA ASP A 102 -5.33 -2.46 7.74
C ASP A 102 -5.38 -2.67 6.23
N LYS A 103 -4.38 -3.33 5.66
CA LYS A 103 -4.34 -3.60 4.22
C LYS A 103 -4.70 -5.06 3.97
N GLU A 104 -5.67 -5.28 3.10
CA GLU A 104 -5.99 -6.60 2.56
C GLU A 104 -5.17 -6.79 1.29
N TYR A 105 -4.19 -7.69 1.37
CA TYR A 105 -3.35 -8.09 0.26
C TYR A 105 -3.91 -9.37 -0.33
N HIS A 106 -4.15 -9.36 -1.63
CA HIS A 106 -4.43 -10.53 -2.44
C HIS A 106 -3.22 -10.79 -3.33
N TYR A 107 -2.53 -11.89 -3.04
CA TYR A 107 -1.33 -12.33 -3.74
C TYR A 107 -1.68 -13.42 -4.75
N ARG A 108 -1.20 -13.26 -5.97
CA ARG A 108 -1.35 -14.22 -7.06
C ARG A 108 0.03 -14.54 -7.63
N LEU A 109 0.53 -15.72 -7.28
CA LEU A 109 1.81 -16.23 -7.78
C LEU A 109 1.58 -16.93 -9.13
N THR A 110 2.35 -16.53 -10.14
CA THR A 110 2.32 -17.08 -11.49
C THR A 110 3.67 -17.69 -11.86
N THR A 111 3.75 -18.37 -12.99
CA THR A 111 5.01 -18.92 -13.50
C THR A 111 6.02 -17.85 -13.94
N GLU A 112 5.54 -16.65 -14.28
CA GLU A 112 6.39 -15.56 -14.81
C GLU A 112 6.63 -14.43 -13.80
N GLY A 113 5.92 -14.43 -12.67
CA GLY A 113 6.03 -13.38 -11.66
C GLY A 113 4.98 -13.46 -10.57
N ILE A 114 4.85 -12.36 -9.82
CA ILE A 114 3.87 -12.19 -8.76
C ILE A 114 3.01 -10.98 -9.08
N VAL A 115 1.70 -11.15 -8.95
CA VAL A 115 0.72 -10.07 -8.95
C VAL A 115 0.28 -9.85 -7.50
N VAL A 116 0.48 -8.65 -6.99
CA VAL A 116 0.04 -8.21 -5.67
C VAL A 116 -1.04 -7.16 -5.87
N THR A 117 -2.26 -7.52 -5.52
CA THR A 117 -3.34 -6.55 -5.40
C THR A 117 -3.52 -6.22 -3.93
N TYR A 118 -3.60 -4.95 -3.58
CA TYR A 118 -3.89 -4.56 -2.20
C TYR A 118 -4.98 -3.52 -2.16
N GLN A 119 -5.80 -3.63 -1.13
CA GLN A 119 -6.93 -2.77 -0.87
C GLN A 119 -6.84 -2.35 0.60
N ASP A 120 -7.05 -1.07 0.88
CA ASP A 120 -7.24 -0.65 2.25
C ASP A 120 -8.55 -1.26 2.76
N ALA A 121 -8.50 -1.99 3.87
CA ALA A 121 -9.62 -2.67 4.50
C ALA A 121 -10.48 -1.65 5.29
N ILE A 122 -10.91 -0.60 4.59
CA ILE A 122 -11.76 0.45 5.13
C ILE A 122 -13.19 -0.11 5.10
N PRO A 123 -13.88 -0.18 6.25
CA PRO A 123 -15.26 -0.65 6.26
C PRO A 123 -16.15 0.29 5.42
N GLU A 124 -17.03 -0.27 4.59
CA GLU A 124 -17.98 0.49 3.74
C GLU A 124 -18.79 1.54 4.52
N ALA A 125 -19.07 1.25 5.79
CA ALA A 125 -19.72 2.18 6.72
C ALA A 125 -18.90 3.48 6.93
N ALA A 126 -17.56 3.41 6.96
CA ALA A 126 -16.71 4.58 7.13
C ALA A 126 -16.83 5.54 5.95
N TYR A 127 -16.88 5.05 4.72
CA TYR A 127 -17.11 5.90 3.54
C TYR A 127 -18.45 6.63 3.61
N THR A 128 -19.50 5.92 4.06
CA THR A 128 -20.84 6.51 4.21
C THR A 128 -20.86 7.59 5.31
N ILE A 129 -20.23 7.31 6.46
CA ILE A 129 -20.13 8.25 7.59
C ILE A 129 -19.32 9.49 7.20
N VAL A 130 -18.15 9.31 6.58
CA VAL A 130 -17.28 10.41 6.15
C VAL A 130 -17.97 11.29 5.11
N ARG A 131 -18.67 10.67 4.15
CA ARG A 131 -19.48 11.42 3.18
C ARG A 131 -20.63 12.16 3.86
N GLY A 132 -21.31 11.55 4.82
CA GLY A 132 -22.36 12.20 5.61
C GLY A 132 -21.84 13.40 6.42
N LEU A 133 -20.70 13.25 7.09
CA LEU A 133 -20.03 14.33 7.83
C LEU A 133 -19.57 15.46 6.90
N ALA A 134 -19.06 15.12 5.72
CA ALA A 134 -18.67 16.11 4.72
C ALA A 134 -19.88 16.96 4.27
N TRP A 135 -21.02 16.32 3.96
CA TRP A 135 -22.26 17.05 3.64
C TRP A 135 -22.74 17.94 4.79
N LEU A 136 -22.65 17.46 6.02
CA LEU A 136 -22.99 18.24 7.21
C LEU A 136 -22.05 19.43 7.38
N ALA A 137 -20.75 19.26 7.18
CA ALA A 137 -19.77 20.34 7.24
C ALA A 137 -20.02 21.40 6.15
N ILE A 138 -20.35 20.98 4.93
CA ILE A 138 -20.73 21.88 3.83
C ILE A 138 -21.99 22.67 4.22
N ALA A 139 -23.02 22.02 4.75
CA ALA A 139 -24.24 22.68 5.21
C ALA A 139 -23.97 23.74 6.29
N ILE A 140 -23.13 23.41 7.29
CA ILE A 140 -22.71 24.37 8.33
C ILE A 140 -21.93 25.53 7.73
N CYS A 141 -21.01 25.28 6.78
CA CYS A 141 -20.25 26.35 6.11
C CYS A 141 -21.17 27.30 5.34
N VAL A 142 -22.16 26.77 4.60
CA VAL A 142 -23.16 27.59 3.89
C VAL A 142 -23.98 28.43 4.87
N MET A 143 -24.44 27.83 5.98
CA MET A 143 -25.16 28.54 7.03
C MET A 143 -24.30 29.66 7.65
N ALA A 144 -23.03 29.39 7.96
CA ALA A 144 -22.12 30.37 8.52
C ALA A 144 -21.89 31.57 7.58
N VAL A 145 -21.71 31.32 6.28
CA VAL A 145 -21.59 32.39 5.27
C VAL A 145 -22.89 33.19 5.16
N SER A 146 -24.05 32.55 5.26
CA SER A 146 -25.35 33.25 5.20
C SER A 146 -25.60 34.18 6.40
N VAL A 147 -25.08 33.83 7.58
CA VAL A 147 -25.29 34.60 8.82
C VAL A 147 -24.20 35.65 9.05
N LEU A 148 -22.94 35.29 8.84
CA LEU A 148 -21.77 36.13 9.15
C LEU A 148 -21.22 36.88 7.92
N GLY A 149 -21.77 36.60 6.74
CA GLY A 149 -21.34 37.20 5.48
C GLY A 149 -20.06 36.61 4.90
N PRO A 150 -19.54 37.18 3.80
CA PRO A 150 -18.41 36.63 3.03
C PRO A 150 -17.09 36.53 3.79
N LEU A 151 -16.93 37.28 4.90
CA LEU A 151 -15.71 37.22 5.72
C LEU A 151 -15.51 35.84 6.37
N ALA A 152 -16.59 35.09 6.61
CA ALA A 152 -16.54 33.74 7.18
C ALA A 152 -15.87 32.72 6.24
N LEU A 153 -15.72 33.05 4.94
CA LEU A 153 -15.04 32.21 3.97
C LEU A 153 -13.53 32.05 4.29
N VAL A 154 -12.93 33.04 4.96
CA VAL A 154 -11.54 33.02 5.44
C VAL A 154 -11.47 32.13 6.67
N GLY A 155 -11.30 30.83 6.45
CA GLY A 155 -11.34 29.78 7.48
C GLY A 155 -12.32 28.67 7.12
N ALA A 156 -13.59 29.00 6.87
CA ALA A 156 -14.59 28.00 6.46
C ALA A 156 -14.32 27.41 5.06
N GLY A 157 -13.69 28.18 4.15
CA GLY A 157 -13.31 27.70 2.82
C GLY A 157 -12.34 26.51 2.85
N GLY A 158 -11.41 26.48 3.81
CA GLY A 158 -10.51 25.34 4.00
C GLY A 158 -11.24 24.08 4.46
N MET A 159 -12.21 24.23 5.35
CA MET A 159 -13.06 23.13 5.81
C MET A 159 -13.99 22.61 4.71
N ALA A 160 -14.52 23.49 3.85
CA ALA A 160 -15.33 23.10 2.70
C ALA A 160 -14.50 22.32 1.65
N LEU A 161 -13.27 22.75 1.36
CA LEU A 161 -12.38 22.01 0.44
C LEU A 161 -12.01 20.63 0.98
N LEU A 162 -11.71 20.53 2.28
CA LEU A 162 -11.46 19.24 2.94
C LEU A 162 -12.70 18.34 2.87
N ALA A 163 -13.91 18.88 3.10
CA ALA A 163 -15.15 18.14 2.96
C ALA A 163 -15.34 17.58 1.54
N ILE A 164 -15.05 18.38 0.50
CA ILE A 164 -15.14 17.93 -0.89
C ILE A 164 -14.16 16.78 -1.15
N PHE A 165 -12.91 16.89 -0.68
CA PHE A 165 -11.92 15.81 -0.78
C PHE A 165 -12.42 14.51 -0.15
N PHE A 166 -13.08 14.60 1.00
CA PHE A 166 -13.68 13.45 1.68
C PHE A 166 -14.94 12.89 1.00
N THR A 167 -15.70 13.69 0.25
CA THR A 167 -16.86 13.18 -0.50
C THR A 167 -16.46 12.26 -1.66
N ASP A 168 -15.33 12.54 -2.30
CA ASP A 168 -14.79 11.74 -3.40
C ASP A 168 -13.88 10.60 -2.94
N PHE A 169 -13.76 10.40 -1.62
CA PHE A 169 -13.00 9.28 -1.06
C PHE A 169 -13.66 7.96 -1.47
N LYS A 170 -12.94 7.16 -2.27
CA LYS A 170 -13.38 5.87 -2.82
C LYS A 170 -12.38 4.78 -2.47
N ARG A 171 -12.82 3.53 -2.54
CA ARG A 171 -11.96 2.36 -2.38
C ARG A 171 -11.03 2.25 -3.59
N GLU A 172 -9.77 2.61 -3.40
CA GLU A 172 -8.74 2.43 -4.43
C GLU A 172 -8.15 1.03 -4.32
N VAL A 173 -8.25 0.27 -5.40
CA VAL A 173 -7.55 -1.01 -5.54
C VAL A 173 -6.22 -0.69 -6.22
N SER A 174 -5.14 -0.90 -5.48
CA SER A 174 -3.79 -0.74 -6.03
C SER A 174 -3.24 -2.10 -6.43
N GLU A 175 -2.59 -2.15 -7.58
CA GLU A 175 -1.99 -3.36 -8.11
C GLU A 175 -0.52 -3.14 -8.41
N HIS A 176 0.29 -4.09 -7.98
CA HIS A 176 1.72 -4.11 -8.19
C HIS A 176 2.12 -5.48 -8.73
N GLU A 177 2.98 -5.48 -9.75
CA GLU A 177 3.40 -6.70 -10.43
C GLU A 177 4.91 -6.77 -10.46
N THR A 178 5.45 -7.91 -10.05
CA THR A 178 6.88 -8.17 -10.02
C THR A 178 7.19 -9.36 -10.92
N MET A 179 7.92 -9.12 -12.01
CA MET A 179 8.31 -10.16 -12.96
C MET A 179 9.56 -10.91 -12.49
N PHE A 180 9.57 -12.24 -12.64
CA PHE A 180 10.77 -13.06 -12.43
C PHE A 180 11.66 -13.04 -13.67
N LYS A 181 12.91 -12.59 -13.51
CA LYS A 181 13.94 -12.69 -14.54
C LYS A 181 14.70 -14.00 -14.36
N LYS A 182 14.32 -15.04 -15.10
CA LYS A 182 14.90 -16.40 -14.96
C LYS A 182 16.43 -16.44 -15.13
N ASP A 183 17.01 -15.46 -15.81
CA ASP A 183 18.46 -15.36 -16.03
C ASP A 183 19.22 -14.73 -14.86
N TRP A 184 18.51 -14.02 -13.97
CA TRP A 184 19.12 -13.31 -12.85
C TRP A 184 19.22 -14.18 -11.61
N ILE A 185 20.22 -13.86 -10.79
CA ILE A 185 20.42 -14.52 -9.51
C ILE A 185 19.54 -13.84 -8.46
N TYR A 186 18.92 -14.64 -7.60
CA TYR A 186 18.08 -14.15 -6.51
C TYR A 186 18.58 -14.62 -5.15
N THR A 187 18.44 -13.75 -4.16
CA THR A 187 18.61 -14.05 -2.74
C THR A 187 17.25 -14.06 -2.06
N LEU A 188 16.95 -15.13 -1.34
CA LEU A 188 15.70 -15.33 -0.61
C LEU A 188 15.91 -15.04 0.88
N PHE A 189 15.20 -14.04 1.39
CA PHE A 189 15.14 -13.70 2.79
C PHE A 189 13.88 -14.26 3.42
N ILE A 190 14.04 -15.19 4.36
CA ILE A 190 12.94 -15.91 4.99
C ILE A 190 12.81 -15.48 6.45
N SER A 191 11.65 -14.98 6.84
CA SER A 191 11.32 -14.67 8.22
C SER A 191 10.25 -15.62 8.76
N ASN A 192 10.68 -16.67 9.48
CA ASN A 192 9.76 -17.65 10.07
C ASN A 192 8.84 -17.02 11.14
N LYS A 193 9.30 -15.98 11.83
CA LYS A 193 8.52 -15.29 12.89
C LYS A 193 7.40 -14.43 12.32
N LYS A 194 7.66 -13.71 11.23
CA LYS A 194 6.68 -12.85 10.56
C LYS A 194 5.94 -13.56 9.41
N LYS A 195 6.29 -14.83 9.14
CA LYS A 195 5.82 -15.62 7.99
C LYS A 195 5.88 -14.81 6.68
N ALA A 196 7.04 -14.18 6.48
CA ALA A 196 7.28 -13.31 5.33
C ALA A 196 8.48 -13.81 4.54
N VAL A 197 8.38 -13.69 3.22
CA VAL A 197 9.42 -14.05 2.25
C VAL A 197 9.73 -12.81 1.43
N ARG A 198 11.00 -12.44 1.36
CA ARG A 198 11.49 -11.42 0.42
C ARG A 198 12.42 -12.09 -0.57
N PHE A 199 12.27 -11.79 -1.85
CA PHE A 199 13.25 -12.16 -2.86
C PHE A 199 13.89 -10.88 -3.38
N GLU A 200 15.19 -10.93 -3.59
CA GLU A 200 15.99 -9.79 -4.02
C GLU A 200 16.89 -10.21 -5.18
N SER A 201 16.83 -9.50 -6.30
CA SER A 201 17.69 -9.79 -7.44
C SER A 201 19.12 -9.30 -7.21
N THR A 202 20.11 -9.98 -7.79
CA THR A 202 21.49 -9.48 -7.90
C THR A 202 21.84 -9.31 -9.38
N PRO A 203 22.07 -8.07 -9.87
CA PRO A 203 22.10 -6.79 -9.14
C PRO A 203 20.71 -6.35 -8.61
N PHE A 204 20.71 -5.57 -7.52
CA PHE A 204 19.48 -5.11 -6.87
C PHE A 204 18.67 -4.19 -7.79
N LYS A 205 17.43 -4.60 -8.10
CA LYS A 205 16.43 -3.74 -8.73
C LYS A 205 15.09 -3.91 -8.02
N ILE A 206 14.48 -2.78 -7.66
CA ILE A 206 13.19 -2.72 -6.94
C ILE A 206 12.09 -3.43 -7.76
N SER A 207 12.04 -3.25 -9.08
CA SER A 207 11.05 -3.87 -9.97
C SER A 207 11.11 -5.41 -10.06
N HIS A 208 12.16 -6.01 -9.49
CA HIS A 208 12.38 -7.45 -9.45
C HIS A 208 12.57 -7.96 -8.02
N SER A 209 12.21 -7.15 -7.01
CA SER A 209 12.38 -7.50 -5.61
C SER A 209 11.11 -7.14 -4.83
N ASP A 210 10.49 -8.11 -4.17
CA ASP A 210 9.24 -7.87 -3.45
C ASP A 210 9.19 -8.58 -2.09
N ASN A 211 8.29 -8.11 -1.22
CA ASN A 211 7.99 -8.68 0.09
C ASN A 211 6.62 -9.33 0.08
N LEU A 212 6.62 -10.64 0.29
CA LEU A 212 5.43 -11.46 0.36
C LEU A 212 5.12 -11.79 1.82
N TYR A 213 3.91 -11.48 2.26
CA TYR A 213 3.37 -11.99 3.52
C TYR A 213 2.56 -13.25 3.24
N CYS A 214 2.82 -14.31 3.99
CA CYS A 214 2.20 -15.61 3.79
C CYS A 214 1.41 -16.03 5.03
N LYS A 215 0.37 -16.83 4.83
CA LYS A 215 -0.26 -17.56 5.94
C LYS A 215 0.68 -18.66 6.44
N SER A 216 0.57 -19.01 7.71
CA SER A 216 1.42 -20.06 8.31
C SER A 216 1.27 -21.42 7.64
N GLU A 217 0.07 -21.71 7.10
CA GLU A 217 -0.27 -22.97 6.44
C GLU A 217 0.33 -23.08 5.03
N ASP A 218 0.31 -22.00 4.24
CA ASP A 218 0.80 -22.00 2.86
C ASP A 218 2.28 -21.62 2.74
N PHE A 219 2.91 -21.17 3.83
CA PHE A 219 4.26 -20.61 3.82
C PHE A 219 5.31 -21.52 3.19
N GLU A 220 5.36 -22.79 3.59
CA GLU A 220 6.36 -23.74 3.06
C GLU A 220 6.14 -23.99 1.56
N LYS A 221 4.88 -24.18 1.16
CA LYS A 221 4.48 -24.37 -0.24
C LYS A 221 4.84 -23.16 -1.10
N ILE A 222 4.58 -21.94 -0.63
CA ILE A 222 4.90 -20.71 -1.36
C ILE A 222 6.41 -20.58 -1.55
N VAL A 223 7.20 -20.86 -0.50
CA VAL A 223 8.67 -20.83 -0.58
C VAL A 223 9.19 -21.82 -1.62
N GLU A 224 8.65 -23.05 -1.66
CA GLU A 224 9.04 -24.05 -2.66
C GLU A 224 8.65 -23.64 -4.08
N LEU A 225 7.44 -23.11 -4.28
CA LEU A 225 6.98 -22.64 -5.58
C LEU A 225 7.88 -21.52 -6.11
N ILE A 226 8.22 -20.54 -5.27
CA ILE A 226 9.11 -19.43 -5.66
C ILE A 226 10.50 -19.95 -6.03
N LYS A 227 11.08 -20.83 -5.21
CA LYS A 227 12.37 -21.47 -5.52
C LYS A 227 12.35 -22.22 -6.86
N GLY A 228 11.22 -22.81 -7.22
CA GLY A 228 11.05 -23.49 -8.50
C GLY A 228 11.00 -22.54 -9.71
N GLN A 229 10.60 -21.28 -9.51
CA GLN A 229 10.50 -20.29 -10.59
C GLN A 229 11.75 -19.41 -10.75
N ILE A 230 12.55 -19.23 -9.70
CA ILE A 230 13.71 -18.31 -9.69
C ILE A 230 15.04 -19.04 -9.51
N ARG A 231 16.12 -18.48 -10.08
CA ARG A 231 17.49 -18.96 -9.79
C ARG A 231 17.95 -18.45 -8.42
N CYS A 232 17.58 -19.19 -7.38
CA CYS A 232 18.01 -18.91 -6.02
C CYS A 232 19.48 -19.29 -5.80
N ALA A 233 20.34 -18.32 -5.50
CA ALA A 233 21.74 -18.60 -5.12
C ALA A 233 21.94 -18.66 -3.60
N GLU A 234 21.20 -17.87 -2.83
CA GLU A 234 21.41 -17.78 -1.38
C GLU A 234 20.08 -17.65 -0.64
N ILE A 235 19.96 -18.33 0.51
CA ILE A 235 18.81 -18.24 1.41
C ILE A 235 19.28 -17.69 2.76
N LYS A 236 18.77 -16.52 3.15
CA LYS A 236 19.06 -15.87 4.43
C LYS A 236 17.86 -15.96 5.35
N HIS A 237 18.05 -16.55 6.52
CA HIS A 237 17.02 -16.54 7.55
C HIS A 237 17.12 -15.26 8.38
N ILE A 238 16.14 -14.38 8.24
CA ILE A 238 16.03 -13.20 9.09
C ILE A 238 15.45 -13.67 10.43
N LYS A 239 16.33 -13.93 11.39
CA LYS A 239 15.94 -13.99 12.80
C LYS A 239 15.32 -12.64 13.12
N GLY A 240 14.01 -12.62 13.34
CA GLY A 240 13.32 -11.40 13.72
C GLY A 240 14.03 -10.80 14.91
N HIS A 241 14.49 -9.55 14.79
CA HIS A 241 14.90 -8.77 15.94
C HIS A 241 13.76 -8.89 16.97
N PRO A 242 14.04 -9.22 18.25
CA PRO A 242 13.00 -9.11 19.27
C PRO A 242 12.46 -7.68 19.20
N MET A 243 11.18 -7.54 18.86
CA MET A 243 10.44 -6.34 19.21
C MET A 243 10.24 -6.46 20.71
N THR A 244 11.16 -5.86 21.46
CA THR A 244 10.94 -5.44 22.84
C THR A 244 9.94 -4.29 22.85
#